data_AF-A0A328ACW1-F1
#
_entry.id   AF-A0A328ACW1-F1
#
_cell.length_a   1.000
_cell.length_b   1.000
_cell.length_c   1.000
_cell.angle_alpha   90.00
_cell.angle_beta   90.00
_cell.angle_gamma   90.00
#
_symmetry.space_group_name_H-M   'P 1'
#
loop_
_entity.id
_entity.type
_entity.pdbx_description
1 polymer ?
#
loop_
_entity_poly.entity_id
_entity_poly.type
_entity_poly.pdbx_seq_one_letter_code
_entity_poly.pdbx_strand_id
1 'polypeptide(L)'
;MKQHTGDEIRTIMAEMPPAAIEALQTPHRDHQITEREARWWGYLMFARTGAYEGEAFTVSVMGTGGTWTQRFLDYVLADRASDARWGLKRKAWPESGFEKVA
;
A
#
# COMPACT_ATOMS: atom_id res chain seq x y z
N MET A 1 -11.11 3.03 12.32
CA MET A 1 -9.90 3.46 11.58
C MET A 1 -10.05 4.96 11.36
N LYS A 2 -9.02 5.77 11.65
CA LYS A 2 -9.07 7.21 11.35
C LYS A 2 -9.26 7.37 9.85
N GLN A 3 -10.16 8.24 9.41
CA GLN A 3 -10.23 8.63 8.01
C GLN A 3 -9.06 9.56 7.71
N HIS A 4 -8.25 9.22 6.72
CA HIS A 4 -7.16 10.06 6.24
C HIS A 4 -7.61 10.83 5.00
N THR A 5 -7.28 12.11 4.93
CA THR A 5 -7.48 12.90 3.71
C THR A 5 -6.49 12.47 2.62
N GLY A 6 -6.75 12.85 1.37
CA GLY A 6 -5.81 12.56 0.27
C GLY A 6 -4.41 13.13 0.51
N ASP A 7 -4.31 14.31 1.15
CA ASP A 7 -3.02 14.91 1.53
C ASP A 7 -2.33 14.15 2.65
N GLU A 8 -3.05 13.74 3.69
CA GLU A 8 -2.48 12.93 4.77
C GLU A 8 -1.93 11.60 4.22
N ILE A 9 -2.67 10.94 3.33
CA ILE A 9 -2.22 9.70 2.69
C ILE A 9 -0.92 9.93 1.91
N ARG A 10 -0.86 11.01 1.11
CA ARG A 10 0.34 11.37 0.34
C ARG A 10 1.54 11.61 1.24
N THR A 11 1.37 12.36 2.32
CA THR A 11 2.43 12.63 3.30
C THR A 11 2.93 11.33 3.92
N ILE A 12 2.03 10.48 4.42
CA ILE A 12 2.38 9.18 5.03
C ILE A 12 3.15 8.30 4.04
N MET A 13 2.69 8.23 2.78
CA MET A 13 3.38 7.47 1.73
C MET A 13 4.78 8.01 1.42
N ALA A 14 4.95 9.35 1.42
CA ALA A 14 6.24 9.99 1.16
C ALA A 14 7.22 9.84 2.32
N GLU A 15 6.73 9.87 3.56
CA GLU A 15 7.50 9.70 4.79
C GLU A 15 7.99 8.26 5.02
N MET A 16 7.46 7.28 4.28
CA MET A 16 7.91 5.89 4.38
C MET A 16 9.43 5.79 4.12
N PRO A 17 10.21 5.24 5.06
CA PRO A 17 11.66 5.12 4.91
C PRO A 17 12.07 4.22 3.73
N PRO A 18 13.15 4.54 2.99
CA PRO A 18 13.64 3.70 1.90
C PRO A 18 13.92 2.25 2.31
N ALA A 19 14.44 2.04 3.53
CA ALA A 19 14.69 0.70 4.06
C ALA A 19 13.41 -0.15 4.19
N ALA A 20 12.28 0.47 4.53
CA ALA A 20 11.00 -0.23 4.60
C ALA A 20 10.48 -0.62 3.21
N ILE A 21 10.78 0.21 2.19
CA ILE A 21 10.45 -0.09 0.79
C ILE A 21 11.28 -1.28 0.30
N GLU A 22 12.59 -1.24 0.55
CA GLU A 22 13.52 -2.32 0.19
C GLU A 22 13.17 -3.64 0.88
N ALA A 23 12.75 -3.58 2.14
CA ALA A 23 12.30 -4.76 2.90
C ALA A 23 11.09 -5.45 2.27
N LEU A 24 10.19 -4.71 1.60
CA LEU A 24 9.04 -5.27 0.88
C LEU A 24 9.41 -5.76 -0.53
N GLN A 25 10.36 -5.08 -1.19
CA GLN A 25 10.73 -5.41 -2.57
C GLN A 25 11.67 -6.61 -2.66
N THR A 26 12.63 -6.71 -1.74
CA THR A 26 13.70 -7.72 -1.80
C THR A 26 13.17 -9.16 -1.74
N PRO A 27 12.28 -9.53 -0.81
CA PRO A 27 11.72 -10.88 -0.75
C PRO A 27 10.83 -11.24 -1.95
N HIS A 28 10.37 -10.23 -2.70
CA HIS A 28 9.41 -10.37 -3.79
C HIS A 28 9.95 -9.85 -5.13
N ARG A 29 11.28 -9.92 -5.31
CA ARG A 29 11.96 -9.39 -6.50
C ARG A 29 11.39 -9.94 -7.81
N ASP A 30 11.03 -11.22 -7.82
CA ASP A 30 10.44 -11.91 -8.99
C ASP A 30 9.09 -11.33 -9.41
N HIS A 31 8.38 -10.66 -8.50
CA HIS A 31 7.09 -10.03 -8.76
C HIS A 31 7.20 -8.56 -9.21
N GLN A 32 8.42 -8.02 -9.29
CA GLN A 32 8.69 -6.65 -9.71
C GLN A 32 7.79 -5.64 -8.97
N ILE A 33 7.78 -5.72 -7.64
CA ILE A 33 7.02 -4.81 -6.79
C ILE A 33 7.51 -3.38 -7.03
N THR A 34 6.61 -2.49 -7.42
CA THR A 34 6.93 -1.09 -7.66
C THR A 34 7.03 -0.33 -6.35
N GLU A 35 7.76 0.79 -6.35
CA GLU A 35 7.84 1.67 -5.19
C GLU A 35 6.46 2.19 -4.77
N ARG A 36 5.56 2.46 -5.73
CA ARG A 36 4.18 2.88 -5.44
C ARG A 36 3.42 1.84 -4.63
N GLU A 37 3.56 0.57 -4.98
CA GLU A 37 2.87 -0.54 -4.31
C GLU A 37 3.41 -0.76 -2.90
N ALA A 38 4.74 -0.69 -2.74
CA ALA A 38 5.37 -0.75 -1.43
C ALA A 38 4.93 0.43 -0.54
N ARG A 39 4.93 1.66 -1.06
CA ARG A 39 4.48 2.86 -0.32
C ARG A 39 3.01 2.80 0.04
N TRP A 40 2.17 2.31 -0.87
CA TRP A 40 0.74 2.15 -0.61
C TRP A 40 0.49 1.12 0.49
N TRP A 41 1.20 -0.01 0.45
CA TRP A 41 1.17 -0.99 1.53
C TRP A 41 1.66 -0.40 2.87
N GLY A 42 2.76 0.35 2.83
CA GLY A 42 3.28 1.07 4.00
C GLY A 42 2.23 2.01 4.61
N TYR A 43 1.47 2.73 3.80
CA TYR A 43 0.33 3.52 4.28
C TYR A 43 -0.75 2.64 4.94
N LEU A 44 -1.15 1.52 4.32
CA LEU A 44 -2.16 0.62 4.89
C LEU A 44 -1.69 0.06 6.25
N MET A 45 -0.43 -0.35 6.35
CA MET A 45 0.20 -0.80 7.58
C MET A 45 0.24 0.31 8.63
N PHE A 46 0.68 1.50 8.28
CA PHE A 46 0.80 2.63 9.19
C PHE A 46 -0.57 3.08 9.72
N ALA A 47 -1.56 3.23 8.85
CA ALA A 47 -2.92 3.59 9.22
C ALA A 47 -3.57 2.57 10.17
N ARG A 48 -3.10 1.32 10.14
CA ARG A 48 -3.65 0.22 10.94
C ARG A 48 -2.89 -0.03 12.24
N THR A 49 -1.57 0.09 12.21
CA THR A 49 -0.66 -0.37 13.28
C THR A 49 0.21 0.74 13.87
N GLY A 50 0.31 1.88 13.19
CA GLY A 50 1.24 2.96 13.53
C GLY A 50 2.68 2.74 13.06
N ALA A 51 2.96 1.65 12.33
CA ALA A 51 4.28 1.34 11.78
C ALA A 51 4.21 1.04 10.28
N TYR A 52 5.30 1.31 9.56
CA TYR A 52 5.44 0.96 8.14
C TYR A 52 5.84 -0.50 7.91
N GLU A 53 6.35 -1.16 8.95
CA GLU A 53 7.00 -2.47 8.88
C GLU A 53 5.98 -3.60 8.94
N GLY A 54 6.19 -4.62 8.10
CA GLY A 54 5.44 -5.87 8.12
C GLY A 54 4.77 -6.18 6.79
N GLU A 55 4.61 -7.48 6.53
CA GLU A 55 4.01 -8.01 5.30
C GLU A 55 2.57 -8.50 5.50
N ALA A 56 2.03 -8.40 6.72
CA ALA A 56 0.67 -8.79 7.00
C ALA A 56 0.07 -8.02 8.17
N PHE A 57 -1.24 -7.81 8.11
CA PHE A 57 -2.02 -7.33 9.25
C PHE A 57 -3.37 -8.04 9.33
N THR A 58 -3.93 -8.10 10.54
CA THR A 58 -5.21 -8.74 10.79
C THR A 58 -6.33 -7.70 10.93
N VAL A 59 -7.44 -7.94 10.25
CA VAL A 59 -8.66 -7.16 10.30
C VAL A 59 -9.75 -7.99 10.98
N SER A 60 -10.37 -7.43 12.00
CA SER A 60 -11.56 -8.02 12.61
C SER A 60 -12.75 -7.79 11.69
N VAL A 61 -13.48 -8.85 11.37
CA VAL A 61 -14.70 -8.77 10.58
C VAL A 61 -15.84 -8.36 11.51
N MET A 62 -16.38 -7.17 11.28
CA MET A 62 -17.51 -6.64 12.03
C MET A 62 -18.71 -7.60 11.96
N GLY A 63 -19.32 -7.91 13.11
CA GLY A 63 -20.56 -8.67 13.19
C GLY A 63 -20.46 -10.20 13.15
N THR A 64 -19.29 -10.78 12.86
CA THR A 64 -19.11 -12.24 12.80
C THR A 64 -18.15 -12.80 13.85
N GLY A 65 -17.40 -11.94 14.54
CA GLY A 65 -16.32 -12.36 15.45
C GLY A 65 -15.11 -12.98 14.73
N GLY A 66 -15.14 -13.05 13.40
CA GLY A 66 -14.05 -13.58 12.59
C GLY A 66 -12.89 -12.59 12.48
N THR A 67 -11.72 -13.13 12.13
CA THR A 67 -10.57 -12.33 11.73
C THR A 67 -10.14 -12.75 10.32
N TRP A 68 -9.64 -11.79 9.57
CA TRP A 68 -9.05 -12.03 8.27
C TRP A 68 -7.67 -11.38 8.22
N THR A 69 -6.69 -12.11 7.70
CA THR A 69 -5.33 -11.62 7.54
C THR A 69 -5.13 -11.18 6.10
N GLN A 70 -4.83 -9.90 5.92
CA GLN A 70 -4.36 -9.39 4.64
C GLN A 70 -2.84 -9.54 4.59
N ARG A 71 -2.32 -10.10 3.50
CA ARG A 71 -0.89 -10.21 3.20
C ARG A 71 -0.52 -9.29 2.05
N PHE A 72 0.71 -8.79 2.08
CA PHE A 72 1.23 -7.81 1.13
C PHE A 72 1.20 -8.31 -0.31
N LEU A 73 1.85 -9.44 -0.59
CA LEU A 73 1.97 -9.95 -1.95
C LEU A 73 0.58 -10.28 -2.55
N ASP A 74 -0.26 -10.98 -1.79
CA ASP A 74 -1.62 -11.33 -2.21
C ASP A 74 -2.46 -10.07 -2.51
N TYR A 75 -2.30 -9.03 -1.70
CA TYR A 75 -2.95 -7.74 -1.92
C TYR A 75 -2.52 -7.11 -3.25
N VAL A 76 -1.21 -6.98 -3.47
CA VAL A 76 -0.67 -6.34 -4.68
C VAL A 76 -1.10 -7.06 -5.94
N LEU A 77 -1.05 -8.40 -5.94
CA LEU A 77 -1.44 -9.19 -7.11
C LEU A 77 -2.94 -9.09 -7.40
N ALA A 78 -3.79 -9.10 -6.37
CA ALA A 78 -5.24 -8.91 -6.52
C ALA A 78 -5.59 -7.50 -7.04
N ASP A 79 -4.91 -6.47 -6.52
CA ASP A 79 -5.10 -5.08 -6.89
C ASP A 79 -4.67 -4.82 -8.35
N ARG A 80 -3.53 -5.37 -8.77
CA ARG A 80 -3.11 -5.38 -10.19
C ARG A 80 -4.12 -6.05 -11.10
N ALA A 81 -4.64 -7.22 -10.70
CA ALA A 81 -5.63 -7.96 -11.49
C ALA A 81 -6.94 -7.18 -11.62
N SER A 82 -7.35 -6.48 -10.55
CA SER A 82 -8.51 -5.57 -10.57
C SER A 82 -8.28 -4.43 -11.55
N ASP A 83 -7.14 -3.73 -11.47
CA ASP A 83 -6.82 -2.63 -12.38
C ASP A 83 -6.79 -3.07 -13.84
N ALA A 84 -6.19 -4.22 -14.13
CA ALA A 84 -6.16 -4.79 -15.47
C ALA A 84 -7.59 -5.07 -16.00
N ARG A 85 -8.47 -5.61 -15.15
CA ARG A 85 -9.89 -5.85 -15.48
C ARG A 85 -10.63 -4.56 -15.84
N TRP A 86 -10.25 -3.43 -15.23
CA TRP A 86 -10.84 -2.11 -15.48
C TRP A 86 -10.06 -1.26 -16.50
N GLY A 87 -9.01 -1.81 -17.13
CA GLY A 87 -8.20 -1.09 -18.11
C GLY A 87 -7.35 0.06 -17.53
N LEU A 88 -7.13 0.07 -16.22
CA LEU A 88 -6.35 1.10 -15.54
C LEU A 88 -4.85 0.81 -15.69
N LYS A 89 -4.10 1.77 -16.24
CA LYS A 89 -2.63 1.71 -16.29
C LYS A 89 -2.04 2.63 -15.24
N ARG A 90 -1.24 2.06 -14.33
CA ARG A 90 -0.54 2.80 -13.28
C ARG A 90 0.67 3.51 -13.87
N LYS A 91 0.81 4.81 -13.62
CA LYS A 91 2.03 5.57 -13.91
C LYS A 91 3.14 5.19 -12.91
N ALA A 92 4.39 5.42 -13.29
CA ALA A 92 5.50 5.26 -12.35
C ALA A 92 5.33 6.22 -11.17
N TRP A 93 5.90 5.87 -10.02
CA TRP A 93 6.04 6.83 -8.93
C TRP A 93 7.32 7.64 -9.16
N PRO A 94 7.33 8.97 -9.01
CA PRO A 94 6.22 9.88 -8.74
C PRO A 94 5.75 10.62 -10.01
N GLU A 95 5.27 9.93 -11.04
CA GLU A 95 4.83 10.54 -12.31
C GLU A 95 3.33 10.83 -12.38
N SER A 96 2.54 10.43 -11.37
CA SER A 96 1.28 11.12 -11.09
C SER A 96 1.67 12.48 -10.52
N GLY A 97 1.88 13.47 -11.41
CA GLY A 97 2.36 14.79 -11.05
C GLY A 97 1.84 15.24 -9.69
N PHE A 98 2.76 15.54 -8.78
CA PHE A 98 2.54 16.36 -7.61
C PHE A 98 2.17 17.79 -8.03
N GLU A 99 1.24 17.95 -8.98
CA GLU A 99 0.73 19.25 -9.35
C GLU A 99 -0.04 19.76 -8.14
N LYS A 100 0.65 20.64 -7.40
CA LYS A 100 0.06 21.63 -6.52
C LYS A 100 -1.15 22.20 -7.25
N VAL A 101 -2.35 21.81 -6.84
CA VAL A 101 -3.48 22.71 -7.01
C VAL A 101 -3.20 23.82 -6.01
N ALA A 102 -2.69 24.93 -6.54
CA ALA A 102 -2.45 26.17 -5.83
C ALA A 102 -3.76 26.75 -5.27
#